data_AF-A0A023G023-F1
#
_entry.id   AF-A0A023G023-F1
#
_cell.length_a   1.000
_cell.length_b   1.000
_cell.length_c   1.000
_cell.angle_alpha   90.00
_cell.angle_beta   90.00
_cell.angle_gamma   90.00
#
_symmetry.space_group_name_H-M   'P 1'
#
loop_
_entity.id
_entity.type
_entity.pdbx_description
1 polymer ?
#
loop_
_entity_poly.entity_id
_entity_poly.type
_entity_poly.pdbx_seq_one_letter_code
_entity_poly.pdbx_strand_id
1 'polypeptide(L)'
;MSSAPQPQQQQPQALKRCIVKQVLSGDTVVIRGQPRGGPPPEKTIYLSNITAPKLAKRPTEQMAETKDEPFAWEAREFLRKKLVGQEVVFSVEYSNNDRDYVTLYLGKDASGENVAESLVSEGLVDVRAGGKGEAQQRLRELHEAAQAAGRGKHGPDAAQHVRDVKWTLGGEDPRTFADRMGRRPVPAVVEHVRDGSTVRVLLLPDFHYLTLMLSGIRCPSSRPGEPESQYADEAKYFTESRLLQRDVEVVLEGATNQNFFGTVLHPNGNIAEHLLRAGFARCVDWSLASVTGGADRLRAAEKEAKEKRLRLWKDYTPSGIPIDAKEQRFEGKVVEVINADALVVKVGDNELRKIFLSSIRPPRRAEEAKEPPAPGTTAKERNFRPLYDIPFMYEAREFLRKKLIGKQVQVCIDYKQPASNSFPEKTCCTVTIGGINVAEALVGKGLATVVRYRQDDDQRSAHYNDLLAAEMKAQKSARGLHSKKDASVHRVVDLAGDLAKCKQFLPFLQRAGKMEAVVEFVASGSRLRLYVPRENCLATSCWRASRVRVLP
;
A
#
# COMPACT_ATOMS: atom_id res chain seq x y z
N MET A 1 58.33 -25.13 51.74
CA MET A 1 57.79 -23.76 51.65
C MET A 1 56.91 -23.69 50.42
N SER A 2 55.59 -23.71 50.62
CA SER A 2 54.61 -23.65 49.54
C SER A 2 54.46 -22.18 49.11
N SER A 3 54.83 -21.87 47.87
CA SER A 3 54.67 -20.53 47.30
C SER A 3 53.19 -20.26 47.04
N ALA A 4 52.62 -19.31 47.78
CA ALA A 4 51.28 -18.79 47.55
C ALA A 4 51.15 -18.22 46.11
N PRO A 5 50.02 -18.42 45.41
CA PRO A 5 49.79 -17.79 44.13
C PRO A 5 49.67 -16.27 44.33
N GLN A 6 50.50 -15.50 43.62
CA GLN A 6 50.36 -14.05 43.54
C GLN A 6 49.02 -13.67 42.88
N PRO A 7 48.31 -12.65 43.37
CA PRO A 7 47.12 -12.13 42.71
C PRO A 7 47.49 -11.57 41.34
N GLN A 8 46.93 -12.16 40.28
CA GLN A 8 47.02 -11.62 38.92
C GLN A 8 46.41 -10.21 38.91
N GLN A 9 47.24 -9.20 38.62
CA GLN A 9 46.80 -7.84 38.35
C GLN A 9 45.81 -7.86 37.16
N GLN A 10 44.58 -7.37 37.40
CA GLN A 10 43.59 -7.12 36.36
C GLN A 10 44.17 -6.10 35.36
N GLN A 11 44.52 -6.58 34.16
CA GLN A 11 44.87 -5.67 33.05
C GLN A 11 43.67 -4.78 32.73
N PRO A 12 43.87 -3.48 32.46
CA PRO A 12 42.80 -2.59 32.01
C PRO A 12 42.27 -3.11 30.68
N GLN A 13 41.02 -3.57 30.68
CA GLN A 13 40.41 -4.14 29.48
C GLN A 13 40.13 -3.06 28.44
N ALA A 14 40.36 -3.38 27.17
CA ALA A 14 40.18 -2.45 26.07
C ALA A 14 38.72 -2.01 25.92
N LEU A 15 38.49 -0.70 25.88
CA LEU A 15 37.19 -0.10 25.58
C LEU A 15 36.78 -0.42 24.13
N LYS A 16 35.55 -0.90 23.96
CA LYS A 16 34.96 -1.21 22.65
C LYS A 16 33.83 -0.25 22.33
N ARG A 17 33.74 0.19 21.08
CA ARG A 17 32.68 1.10 20.58
C ARG A 17 31.60 0.32 19.85
N CYS A 18 30.34 0.65 20.06
CA CYS A 18 29.21 0.05 19.35
C CYS A 18 27.99 0.97 19.30
N ILE A 19 26.95 0.55 18.58
CA ILE A 19 25.65 1.22 18.55
C ILE A 19 24.63 0.32 19.24
N VAL A 20 23.81 0.88 20.13
CA VAL A 20 22.74 0.13 20.77
C VAL A 20 21.58 -0.07 19.80
N LYS A 21 21.27 -1.34 19.50
CA LYS A 21 20.16 -1.74 18.62
C LYS A 21 18.83 -1.71 19.37
N GLN A 22 18.78 -2.38 20.53
CA GLN A 22 17.56 -2.56 21.32
C GLN A 22 17.89 -2.85 22.79
N VAL A 23 16.95 -2.54 23.67
CA VAL A 23 16.95 -2.82 25.11
C VAL A 23 16.00 -3.99 25.39
N LEU A 24 16.53 -5.10 25.88
CA LEU A 24 15.74 -6.29 26.19
C LEU A 24 15.09 -6.22 27.58
N SER A 25 15.80 -5.62 28.53
CA SER A 25 15.45 -5.51 29.95
C SER A 25 16.21 -4.31 30.54
N GLY A 26 15.86 -3.89 31.76
CA GLY A 26 16.55 -2.81 32.48
C GLY A 26 18.03 -3.07 32.79
N ASP A 27 18.57 -4.24 32.45
CA ASP A 27 19.96 -4.64 32.65
C ASP A 27 20.59 -5.31 31.42
N THR A 28 19.87 -5.35 30.28
CA THR A 28 20.30 -6.14 29.11
C THR A 28 20.04 -5.38 27.82
N VAL A 29 21.09 -5.20 27.02
CA VAL A 29 21.02 -4.49 25.73
C VAL A 29 21.65 -5.30 24.60
N VAL A 30 21.12 -5.15 23.40
CA VAL A 30 21.73 -5.69 22.18
C VAL A 30 22.44 -4.57 21.46
N ILE A 31 23.70 -4.81 21.14
CA ILE A 31 24.58 -3.90 20.43
C ILE A 31 24.90 -4.44 19.05
N ARG A 32 25.28 -3.53 18.16
CA ARG A 32 25.73 -3.85 16.80
C ARG A 32 26.88 -2.96 16.36
N GLY A 33 27.61 -3.41 15.35
CA GLY A 33 28.59 -2.60 14.63
C GLY A 33 27.96 -1.66 13.59
N GLN A 34 28.83 -1.00 12.83
CA GLN A 34 28.43 -0.32 11.60
C GLN A 34 28.22 -1.35 10.47
N PRO A 35 27.19 -1.19 9.62
CA PRO A 35 26.98 -2.08 8.48
C PRO A 35 28.16 -1.99 7.50
N ARG A 36 28.71 -3.15 7.11
CA ARG A 36 29.77 -3.27 6.10
C ARG A 36 29.37 -4.36 5.11
N GLY A 37 28.81 -3.96 3.97
CA GLY A 37 28.34 -4.90 2.93
C GLY A 37 27.02 -5.64 3.24
N GLY A 38 26.44 -5.45 4.43
CA GLY A 38 25.17 -6.07 4.84
C GLY A 38 24.77 -5.68 6.27
N PRO A 39 23.72 -6.31 6.82
CA PRO A 39 23.35 -6.16 8.23
C PRO A 39 24.55 -6.50 9.14
N PRO A 40 24.90 -5.64 10.12
CA PRO A 40 26.03 -5.87 11.00
C PRO A 40 25.74 -6.98 12.01
N PRO A 41 26.78 -7.69 12.51
CA PRO A 41 26.59 -8.67 13.57
C PRO A 41 26.10 -8.02 14.86
N GLU A 42 25.32 -8.78 15.61
CA GLU A 42 24.69 -8.37 16.86
C GLU A 42 25.28 -9.14 18.04
N LYS A 43 25.37 -8.48 19.19
CA LYS A 43 25.77 -9.12 20.44
C LYS A 43 24.90 -8.62 21.59
N THR A 44 24.44 -9.54 22.42
CA THR A 44 23.77 -9.20 23.68
C THR A 44 24.82 -9.02 24.77
N ILE A 45 24.74 -7.91 25.48
CA ILE A 45 25.59 -7.58 26.63
C ILE A 45 24.70 -7.29 27.85
N TYR A 46 25.24 -7.56 29.02
CA TYR A 46 24.54 -7.45 30.31
C TYR A 46 25.25 -6.41 31.16
N LEU A 47 24.51 -5.54 31.81
CA LEU A 47 25.09 -4.57 32.74
C LEU A 47 25.62 -5.31 33.98
N SER A 48 26.89 -5.09 34.29
CA SER A 48 27.54 -5.70 35.45
C SER A 48 26.91 -5.20 36.75
N ASN A 49 27.01 -6.04 37.79
CA ASN A 49 26.72 -5.66 39.19
C ASN A 49 25.28 -5.21 39.52
N ILE A 50 24.36 -5.18 38.56
CA ILE A 50 22.96 -4.82 38.77
C ILE A 50 21.99 -5.93 38.34
N THR A 51 20.76 -5.86 38.84
CA THR A 51 19.66 -6.74 38.44
C THR A 51 18.39 -5.92 38.25
N ALA A 52 17.79 -6.01 37.07
CA ALA A 52 16.55 -5.31 36.77
C ALA A 52 15.30 -6.15 37.10
N PRO A 53 14.16 -5.50 37.44
CA PRO A 53 12.88 -6.18 37.51
C PRO A 53 12.49 -6.78 36.15
N LYS A 54 11.85 -7.94 36.16
CA LYS A 54 11.53 -8.69 34.93
C LYS A 54 10.31 -8.13 34.21
N LEU A 55 10.42 -7.97 32.90
CA LEU A 55 9.31 -7.62 32.03
C LEU A 55 8.33 -8.78 31.81
N ALA A 56 7.09 -8.42 31.51
CA ALA A 56 6.03 -9.30 31.06
C ALA A 56 6.45 -10.06 29.80
N LYS A 57 6.13 -11.35 29.76
CA LYS A 57 6.41 -12.20 28.61
C LYS A 57 5.11 -12.67 27.99
N ARG A 58 5.04 -12.51 26.67
CA ARG A 58 3.94 -13.02 25.87
C ARG A 58 3.83 -14.54 26.06
N PRO A 59 2.60 -15.08 26.24
CA PRO A 59 2.41 -16.52 26.28
C PRO A 59 2.82 -17.18 24.95
N THR A 60 3.43 -18.36 25.05
CA THR A 60 3.73 -19.27 23.94
C THR A 60 3.10 -20.63 24.25
N GLU A 61 3.12 -21.57 23.31
CA GLU A 61 2.62 -22.94 23.55
C GLU A 61 3.30 -23.62 24.74
N GLN A 62 4.52 -23.20 25.08
CA GLN A 62 5.35 -23.80 26.13
C GLN A 62 5.36 -22.98 27.43
N MET A 63 5.04 -21.69 27.39
CA MET A 63 5.14 -20.79 28.55
C MET A 63 3.85 -20.00 28.74
N ALA A 64 3.32 -20.06 29.96
CA ALA A 64 2.23 -19.19 30.38
C ALA A 64 2.68 -17.72 30.38
N GLU A 65 1.69 -16.83 30.30
CA GLU A 65 1.90 -15.39 30.39
C GLU A 65 2.52 -15.02 31.75
N THR A 66 3.52 -14.13 31.74
CA THR A 66 4.06 -13.51 32.96
C THR A 66 3.76 -12.03 32.97
N LYS A 67 3.46 -11.48 34.14
CA LYS A 67 3.28 -10.03 34.36
C LYS A 67 4.63 -9.34 34.56
N ASP A 68 4.64 -8.01 34.38
CA ASP A 68 5.79 -7.20 34.78
C ASP A 68 6.00 -7.32 36.30
N GLU A 69 7.25 -7.43 36.73
CA GLU A 69 7.63 -7.05 38.08
C GLU A 69 7.55 -5.52 38.20
N PRO A 70 7.23 -4.95 39.39
CA PRO A 70 7.15 -3.51 39.58
C PRO A 70 8.38 -2.77 39.04
N PHE A 71 8.14 -1.69 38.30
CA PHE A 71 9.17 -0.84 37.69
C PHE A 71 9.99 -1.48 36.55
N ALA A 72 9.65 -2.70 36.11
CA ALA A 72 10.34 -3.35 34.99
C ALA A 72 10.24 -2.54 33.69
N TRP A 73 9.06 -1.99 33.41
CA TRP A 73 8.81 -1.18 32.22
C TRP A 73 9.57 0.14 32.27
N GLU A 74 9.56 0.81 33.41
CA GLU A 74 10.23 2.08 33.66
C GLU A 74 11.74 1.94 33.53
N ALA A 75 12.32 0.87 34.09
CA ALA A 75 13.75 0.55 33.92
C ALA A 75 14.11 0.36 32.45
N ARG A 76 13.28 -0.37 31.70
CA ARG A 76 13.48 -0.57 30.26
C ARG A 76 13.30 0.71 29.45
N GLU A 77 12.28 1.51 29.74
CA GLU A 77 11.99 2.78 29.05
C GLU A 77 13.06 3.83 29.32
N PHE A 78 13.61 3.86 30.54
CA PHE A 78 14.75 4.73 30.89
C PHE A 78 15.95 4.42 29.99
N LEU A 79 16.31 3.15 29.86
CA LEU A 79 17.37 2.73 28.94
C LEU A 79 17.00 2.96 27.48
N ARG A 80 15.77 2.67 27.07
CA ARG A 80 15.31 2.82 25.68
C ARG A 80 15.49 4.25 25.20
N LYS A 81 14.98 5.20 25.99
CA LYS A 81 15.02 6.64 25.66
C LYS A 81 16.44 7.21 25.67
N LYS A 82 17.33 6.67 26.51
CA LYS A 82 18.73 7.10 26.59
C LYS A 82 19.64 6.46 25.55
N LEU A 83 19.45 5.17 25.24
CA LEU A 83 20.47 4.38 24.56
C LEU A 83 20.13 4.01 23.12
N VAL A 84 18.85 3.79 22.78
CA VAL A 84 18.50 3.22 21.47
C VAL A 84 18.97 4.14 20.33
N GLY A 85 19.82 3.59 19.45
CA GLY A 85 20.43 4.31 18.34
C GLY A 85 21.67 5.16 18.69
N GLN A 86 22.06 5.25 19.97
CA GLN A 86 23.25 5.98 20.40
C GLN A 86 24.53 5.15 20.22
N GLU A 87 25.64 5.85 19.97
CA GLU A 87 26.99 5.29 20.08
C GLU A 87 27.38 5.23 21.57
N VAL A 88 27.88 4.08 21.99
CA VAL A 88 28.28 3.80 23.38
C VAL A 88 29.63 3.12 23.40
N VAL A 89 30.30 3.19 24.56
CA VAL A 89 31.52 2.43 24.81
C VAL A 89 31.35 1.50 26.00
N PHE A 90 31.99 0.34 25.94
CA PHE A 90 31.90 -0.64 27.01
C PHE A 90 33.22 -1.38 27.25
N SER A 91 33.39 -1.87 28.48
CA SER A 91 34.46 -2.77 28.91
C SER A 91 33.86 -4.05 29.50
N VAL A 92 34.38 -5.22 29.11
CA VAL A 92 33.81 -6.53 29.48
C VAL A 92 34.38 -7.04 30.80
N GLU A 93 33.83 -6.63 31.94
CA GLU A 93 34.36 -7.00 33.27
C GLU A 93 34.58 -8.51 33.43
N TYR A 94 33.59 -9.32 33.03
CA TYR A 94 33.70 -10.78 33.04
C TYR A 94 32.70 -11.41 32.07
N SER A 95 32.99 -12.64 31.64
CA SER A 95 32.08 -13.46 30.85
C SER A 95 31.67 -14.70 31.63
N ASN A 96 30.39 -15.09 31.56
CA ASN A 96 29.87 -16.29 32.19
C ASN A 96 28.82 -16.95 31.29
N ASN A 97 28.98 -18.23 30.95
CA ASN A 97 28.08 -18.97 30.06
C ASN A 97 27.76 -18.21 28.75
N ASP A 98 28.80 -17.74 28.06
CA ASP A 98 28.73 -16.92 26.84
C ASP A 98 27.98 -15.57 26.98
N ARG A 99 27.77 -15.12 28.22
CA ARG A 99 27.21 -13.79 28.53
C ARG A 99 28.32 -12.86 28.98
N ASP A 100 28.49 -11.78 28.24
CA ASP A 100 29.43 -10.71 28.60
C ASP A 100 28.74 -9.72 29.56
N TYR A 101 29.26 -9.61 30.77
CA TYR A 101 28.87 -8.59 31.74
C TYR A 101 29.83 -7.41 31.61
N VAL A 102 29.26 -6.22 31.43
CA VAL A 102 30.01 -5.05 30.98
C VAL A 102 29.67 -3.82 31.80
N THR A 103 30.67 -2.95 31.94
CA THR A 103 30.43 -1.53 32.25
C THR A 103 30.12 -0.80 30.95
N LEU A 104 29.04 -0.02 30.92
CA LEU A 104 28.55 0.68 29.72
C LEU A 104 28.53 2.18 29.96
N TYR A 105 29.14 2.93 29.06
CA TYR A 105 29.22 4.39 29.11
C TYR A 105 28.54 5.01 27.88
N LEU A 106 27.73 6.03 28.12
CA LEU A 106 27.12 6.82 27.04
C LEU A 106 28.15 7.79 26.45
N GLY A 107 28.38 7.71 25.14
CA GLY A 107 29.32 8.58 24.43
C GLY A 107 30.49 7.81 23.78
N LYS A 108 31.64 8.48 23.70
CA LYS A 108 32.79 8.03 22.90
C LYS A 108 33.95 7.44 23.71
N ASP A 109 33.93 7.62 25.03
CA ASP A 109 34.97 7.17 25.95
C ASP A 109 34.39 6.94 27.35
N ALA A 110 35.23 6.52 28.30
CA ALA A 110 34.83 6.21 29.67
C ALA A 110 34.59 7.45 30.56
N SER A 111 34.71 8.67 30.03
CA SER A 111 34.30 9.89 30.75
C SER A 111 32.80 10.14 30.67
N GLY A 112 32.11 9.39 29.81
CA GLY A 112 30.66 9.46 29.65
C GLY A 112 29.88 8.96 30.86
N GLU A 113 28.56 9.17 30.82
CA GLU A 113 27.62 8.70 31.86
C GLU A 113 27.69 7.17 31.98
N ASN A 114 27.98 6.67 33.18
CA ASN A 114 27.86 5.23 33.49
C ASN A 114 26.38 4.85 33.60
N VAL A 115 25.94 3.97 32.70
CA VAL A 115 24.54 3.59 32.55
C VAL A 115 24.02 2.84 33.80
N ALA A 116 24.85 1.98 34.40
CA ALA A 116 24.45 1.21 35.58
C ALA A 116 24.28 2.12 36.81
N GLU A 117 25.19 3.07 37.01
CA GLU A 117 25.09 4.07 38.07
C GLU A 117 23.81 4.91 37.92
N SER A 118 23.47 5.30 36.69
CA SER A 118 22.28 6.10 36.41
C SER A 118 20.98 5.36 36.73
N LEU A 119 20.88 4.08 36.35
CA LEU A 119 19.74 3.23 36.72
C LEU A 119 19.59 3.05 38.24
N VAL A 120 20.70 2.85 38.95
CA VAL A 120 20.70 2.68 40.41
C VAL A 120 20.29 3.99 41.10
N SER A 121 20.79 5.14 40.61
CA SER A 121 20.47 6.45 41.19
C SER A 121 19.00 6.86 41.07
N GLU A 122 18.30 6.31 40.08
CA GLU A 122 16.85 6.46 39.88
C GLU A 122 16.04 5.38 40.61
N GLY A 123 16.69 4.44 41.30
CA GLY A 123 16.03 3.35 42.00
C GLY A 123 15.29 2.41 41.05
N LEU A 124 15.79 2.17 39.84
CA LEU A 124 15.12 1.31 38.85
C LEU A 124 15.62 -0.14 38.86
N VAL A 125 16.75 -0.41 39.53
CA VAL A 125 17.42 -1.71 39.57
C VAL A 125 18.03 -1.95 40.95
N ASP A 126 18.28 -3.22 41.29
CA ASP A 126 19.01 -3.60 42.50
C ASP A 126 20.51 -3.77 42.23
N VAL A 127 21.33 -3.55 43.25
CA VAL A 127 22.76 -3.83 43.22
C VAL A 127 23.02 -5.25 43.73
N ARG A 128 23.78 -6.06 42.99
CA ARG A 128 24.11 -7.45 43.36
C ARG A 128 25.05 -7.49 44.56
N ALA A 129 24.79 -8.38 45.52
CA ALA A 129 25.60 -8.48 46.75
C ALA A 129 27.07 -8.92 46.55
N GLY A 130 27.36 -9.69 45.49
CA GLY A 130 28.65 -10.37 45.30
C GLY A 130 29.79 -9.54 44.69
N GLY A 131 29.55 -8.28 44.29
CA GLY A 131 30.58 -7.45 43.66
C GLY A 131 31.66 -6.97 44.63
N LYS A 132 32.86 -6.68 44.10
CA LYS A 132 34.02 -6.17 44.86
C LYS A 132 34.65 -4.99 44.11
N GLY A 133 35.40 -4.14 44.82
CA GLY A 133 36.11 -2.99 44.25
C GLY A 133 35.36 -1.66 44.34
N GLU A 134 35.99 -0.59 43.85
CA GLU A 134 35.50 0.79 43.94
C GLU A 134 34.20 1.00 43.16
N ALA A 135 34.08 0.45 41.96
CA ALA A 135 32.87 0.54 41.14
C ALA A 135 31.65 -0.07 41.87
N GLN A 136 31.84 -1.18 42.57
CA GLN A 136 30.77 -1.78 43.38
C GLN A 136 30.41 -0.89 44.58
N GLN A 137 31.40 -0.32 45.26
CA GLN A 137 31.16 0.57 46.40
C GLN A 137 30.34 1.78 45.97
N ARG A 138 30.69 2.36 44.82
CA ARG A 138 29.95 3.47 44.22
C ARG A 138 28.48 3.12 43.95
N LEU A 139 28.21 1.94 43.40
CA LEU A 139 26.83 1.48 43.17
C LEU A 139 26.06 1.32 44.48
N ARG A 140 26.69 0.82 45.56
CA ARG A 140 26.04 0.70 46.88
C ARG A 140 25.67 2.06 47.45
N GLU A 141 26.56 3.04 47.39
CA GLU A 141 26.28 4.42 47.85
C GLU A 141 25.10 5.03 47.09
N LEU A 142 25.07 4.87 45.76
CA LEU A 142 23.95 5.35 44.94
C LEU A 142 22.64 4.63 45.27
N HIS A 143 22.69 3.34 45.56
CA HIS A 143 21.53 2.56 45.94
C HIS A 143 20.96 3.00 47.28
N GLU A 144 21.81 3.19 48.30
CA GLU A 144 21.42 3.72 49.61
C GLU A 144 20.80 5.12 49.48
N ALA A 145 21.39 5.98 48.63
CA ALA A 145 20.84 7.31 48.35
C ALA A 145 19.46 7.23 47.66
N ALA A 146 19.27 6.34 46.70
CA ALA A 146 17.99 6.12 46.02
C ALA A 146 16.92 5.56 46.98
N GLN A 147 17.31 4.65 47.87
CA GLN A 147 16.45 4.12 48.93
C GLN A 147 16.02 5.20 49.91
N ALA A 148 16.97 5.99 50.44
CA ALA A 148 16.68 7.08 51.37
C ALA A 148 15.78 8.15 50.74
N ALA A 149 15.90 8.38 49.43
CA ALA A 149 15.05 9.29 48.68
C ALA A 149 13.72 8.67 48.20
N GLY A 150 13.47 7.38 48.44
CA GLY A 150 12.25 6.69 48.00
C GLY A 150 12.05 6.69 46.48
N ARG A 151 13.14 6.63 45.70
CA ARG A 151 13.09 6.70 44.22
C ARG A 151 12.73 5.36 43.59
N GLY A 152 12.02 5.44 42.47
CA GLY A 152 11.67 4.27 41.66
C GLY A 152 11.02 3.17 42.49
N LYS A 153 11.58 1.95 42.40
CA LYS A 153 11.09 0.77 43.13
C LYS A 153 11.17 0.85 44.65
N HIS A 154 11.85 1.85 45.19
CA HIS A 154 11.95 2.10 46.64
C HIS A 154 10.84 3.02 47.15
N GLY A 155 10.04 3.61 46.25
CA GLY A 155 8.87 4.41 46.60
C GLY A 155 7.64 3.55 46.97
N PRO A 156 6.54 4.20 47.40
CA PRO A 156 5.24 3.52 47.56
C PRO A 156 4.67 3.10 46.19
N ASP A 157 3.53 2.41 46.19
CA ASP A 157 2.75 2.14 44.97
C ASP A 157 3.34 1.21 43.90
N ALA A 158 4.22 0.27 44.29
CA ALA A 158 4.79 -0.74 43.38
C ALA A 158 3.74 -1.45 42.48
N ALA A 159 2.52 -1.67 42.98
CA ALA A 159 1.45 -2.29 42.20
C ALA A 159 0.95 -1.44 41.02
N GLN A 160 1.10 -0.11 41.05
CA GLN A 160 0.73 0.79 39.95
C GLN A 160 1.75 0.76 38.81
N HIS A 161 2.95 0.22 39.05
CA HIS A 161 4.06 0.10 38.11
C HIS A 161 4.11 -1.27 37.43
N VAL A 162 2.94 -1.89 37.26
CA VAL A 162 2.75 -3.18 36.56
C VAL A 162 1.73 -2.95 35.44
N ARG A 163 2.16 -3.10 34.18
CA ARG A 163 1.26 -2.86 33.04
C ARG A 163 0.29 -4.01 32.84
N ASP A 164 -0.91 -3.66 32.38
CA ASP A 164 -1.86 -4.61 31.80
C ASP A 164 -1.61 -4.74 30.29
N VAL A 165 -0.64 -5.57 29.91
CA VAL A 165 -0.28 -5.77 28.49
C VAL A 165 -1.29 -6.66 27.81
N LYS A 166 -2.00 -6.11 26.82
CA LYS A 166 -3.04 -6.83 26.07
C LYS A 166 -2.43 -7.51 24.85
N TRP A 167 -2.07 -8.78 25.01
CA TRP A 167 -1.51 -9.61 23.93
C TRP A 167 -2.53 -10.05 22.88
N THR A 168 -3.82 -10.03 23.25
CA THR A 168 -4.96 -10.36 22.38
C THR A 168 -6.08 -9.35 22.62
N LEU A 169 -7.08 -9.32 21.73
CA LEU A 169 -8.22 -8.41 21.83
C LEU A 169 -9.37 -8.96 22.68
N GLY A 170 -9.15 -10.00 23.49
CA GLY A 170 -10.18 -10.54 24.39
C GLY A 170 -11.45 -11.05 23.68
N GLY A 171 -11.33 -11.50 22.44
CA GLY A 171 -12.46 -11.95 21.61
C GLY A 171 -13.10 -10.87 20.73
N GLU A 172 -12.70 -9.60 20.85
CA GLU A 172 -13.12 -8.54 19.93
C GLU A 172 -12.54 -8.79 18.53
N ASP A 173 -13.37 -8.57 17.50
CA ASP A 173 -12.93 -8.66 16.12
C ASP A 173 -11.94 -7.54 15.77
N PRO A 174 -10.76 -7.85 15.17
CA PRO A 174 -9.74 -6.85 14.85
C PRO A 174 -10.21 -5.71 13.94
N ARG A 175 -11.19 -5.93 13.06
CA ARG A 175 -11.72 -4.85 12.20
C ARG A 175 -12.57 -3.89 13.02
N THR A 176 -13.41 -4.42 13.91
CA THR A 176 -14.20 -3.64 14.85
C THR A 176 -13.31 -2.77 15.73
N PHE A 177 -12.20 -3.33 16.24
CA PHE A 177 -11.20 -2.58 16.99
C PHE A 177 -10.59 -1.45 16.15
N ALA A 178 -10.16 -1.72 14.91
CA ALA A 178 -9.58 -0.70 14.03
C ALA A 178 -10.58 0.41 13.69
N ASP A 179 -11.85 0.06 13.42
CA ASP A 179 -12.92 1.00 13.12
C ASP A 179 -13.21 1.91 14.32
N ARG A 180 -13.19 1.37 15.55
CA ARG A 180 -13.34 2.14 16.80
C ARG A 180 -12.22 3.16 17.01
N MET A 181 -10.99 2.81 16.64
CA MET A 181 -9.85 3.73 16.70
C MET A 181 -9.96 4.86 15.66
N GLY A 182 -10.84 4.72 14.66
CA GLY A 182 -11.31 5.81 13.82
C GLY A 182 -10.23 6.47 12.97
N ARG A 183 -9.20 5.71 12.56
CA ARG A 183 -8.04 6.19 11.78
C ARG A 183 -7.32 7.39 12.39
N ARG A 184 -7.33 7.52 13.72
CA ARG A 184 -6.57 8.56 14.42
C ARG A 184 -5.13 8.08 14.63
N PRO A 185 -4.14 9.00 14.60
CA PRO A 185 -2.79 8.68 15.06
C PRO A 185 -2.82 8.29 16.54
N VAL A 186 -2.22 7.14 16.87
CA VAL A 186 -2.14 6.60 18.23
C VAL A 186 -0.66 6.47 18.60
N PRO A 187 -0.20 7.07 19.70
CA PRO A 187 1.17 6.88 20.18
C PRO A 187 1.46 5.40 20.40
N ALA A 188 2.63 4.95 19.95
CA ALA A 188 3.04 3.56 20.07
C ALA A 188 4.56 3.42 20.12
N VAL A 189 5.03 2.28 20.62
CA VAL A 189 6.45 1.87 20.55
C VAL A 189 6.58 0.67 19.63
N VAL A 190 7.53 0.71 18.70
CA VAL A 190 7.83 -0.46 17.84
C VAL A 190 8.62 -1.48 18.64
N GLU A 191 7.99 -2.59 19.02
CA GLU A 191 8.60 -3.59 19.88
C GLU A 191 9.42 -4.64 19.12
N HIS A 192 9.05 -4.91 17.86
CA HIS A 192 9.75 -5.91 17.05
C HIS A 192 9.55 -5.64 15.56
N VAL A 193 10.54 -5.95 14.73
CA VAL A 193 10.44 -5.90 13.26
C VAL A 193 10.52 -7.32 12.73
N ARG A 194 9.42 -7.81 12.14
CA ARG A 194 9.36 -9.16 11.58
C ARG A 194 10.05 -9.21 10.22
N ASP A 195 9.72 -8.25 9.36
CA ASP A 195 10.30 -8.02 8.04
C ASP A 195 10.22 -6.50 7.74
N GLY A 196 10.72 -6.07 6.58
CA GLY A 196 10.76 -4.65 6.23
C GLY A 196 9.39 -3.95 6.30
N SER A 197 8.29 -4.67 6.08
CA SER A 197 6.93 -4.12 6.02
C SER A 197 5.99 -4.61 7.13
N THR A 198 6.47 -5.42 8.07
CA THR A 198 5.66 -5.97 9.16
C THR A 198 6.35 -5.75 10.50
N VAL A 199 5.69 -5.00 11.38
CA VAL A 199 6.19 -4.65 12.71
C VAL A 199 5.22 -5.11 13.79
N ARG A 200 5.71 -5.28 15.02
CA ARG A 200 4.86 -5.39 16.20
C ARG A 200 4.98 -4.10 16.99
N VAL A 201 3.83 -3.56 17.37
CA VAL A 201 3.73 -2.27 18.05
C VAL A 201 2.98 -2.44 19.36
N LEU A 202 3.41 -1.70 20.38
CA LEU A 202 2.70 -1.55 21.65
C LEU A 202 2.00 -0.19 21.64
N LEU A 203 0.68 -0.18 21.50
CA LEU A 203 -0.12 1.05 21.52
C LEU A 203 -0.18 1.62 22.93
N LEU A 204 -0.06 2.93 23.06
CA LEU A 204 -0.14 3.68 24.31
C LEU A 204 -1.43 4.51 24.37
N PRO A 205 -1.99 4.76 25.57
CA PRO A 205 -1.51 4.29 26.89
C PRO A 205 -1.99 2.87 27.25
N ASP A 206 -2.89 2.28 26.47
CA ASP A 206 -3.64 1.07 26.87
C ASP A 206 -2.87 -0.27 26.74
N PHE A 207 -1.62 -0.23 26.28
CA PHE A 207 -0.70 -1.36 26.13
C PHE A 207 -1.22 -2.52 25.26
N HIS A 208 -1.88 -2.22 24.15
CA HIS A 208 -2.27 -3.23 23.16
C HIS A 208 -1.06 -3.63 22.30
N TYR A 209 -0.69 -4.91 22.34
CA TYR A 209 0.43 -5.46 21.59
C TYR A 209 -0.06 -6.08 20.28
N LEU A 210 0.14 -5.39 19.16
CA LEU A 210 -0.46 -5.73 17.87
C LEU A 210 0.61 -6.01 16.80
N THR A 211 0.27 -6.87 15.84
CA THR A 211 1.06 -7.02 14.60
C THR A 211 0.47 -6.10 13.53
N LEU A 212 1.30 -5.22 12.98
CA LEU A 212 0.93 -4.19 12.00
C LEU A 212 1.72 -4.42 10.70
N MET A 213 0.99 -4.58 9.60
CA MET A 213 1.53 -4.57 8.25
C MET A 213 1.43 -3.14 7.69
N LEU A 214 2.51 -2.63 7.10
CA LEU A 214 2.51 -1.32 6.47
C LEU A 214 1.54 -1.32 5.29
N SER A 215 0.57 -0.41 5.30
CA SER A 215 -0.44 -0.33 4.26
C SER A 215 0.14 0.19 2.93
N GLY A 216 -0.44 -0.28 1.83
CA GLY A 216 -0.06 0.07 0.47
C GLY A 216 1.25 -0.54 -0.04
N ILE A 217 2.04 -1.23 0.80
CA ILE A 217 3.34 -1.77 0.40
C ILE A 217 3.55 -3.22 0.85
N ARG A 218 4.55 -3.87 0.25
CA ARG A 218 5.07 -5.15 0.71
C ARG A 218 6.56 -5.27 0.45
N CYS A 219 7.30 -5.68 1.48
CA CYS A 219 8.70 -6.05 1.37
C CYS A 219 8.86 -7.55 1.07
N PRO A 220 10.01 -7.95 0.51
CA PRO A 220 10.49 -9.34 0.57
C PRO A 220 10.52 -9.81 2.02
N SER A 221 10.19 -11.09 2.23
CA SER A 221 10.22 -11.71 3.55
C SER A 221 10.87 -13.08 3.44
N SER A 222 11.84 -13.38 4.30
CA SER A 222 12.41 -14.72 4.43
C SER A 222 11.47 -15.58 5.27
N ARG A 223 11.09 -16.75 4.74
CA ARG A 223 10.31 -17.76 5.46
C ARG A 223 11.12 -19.04 5.62
N PRO A 224 11.04 -19.72 6.76
CA PRO A 224 11.70 -21.02 6.94
C PRO A 224 11.24 -22.01 5.84
N GLY A 225 12.19 -22.60 5.12
CA GLY A 225 11.93 -23.57 4.06
C GLY A 225 11.63 -22.99 2.68
N GLU A 226 11.52 -21.66 2.54
CA GLU A 226 11.46 -20.99 1.23
C GLU A 226 12.87 -20.51 0.82
N PRO A 227 13.19 -20.44 -0.49
CA PRO A 227 14.42 -19.82 -0.96
C PRO A 227 14.55 -18.39 -0.42
N GLU A 228 15.76 -18.02 -0.01
CA GLU A 228 16.01 -16.69 0.55
C GLU A 228 15.62 -15.61 -0.47
N SER A 229 14.69 -14.74 -0.06
CA SER A 229 14.18 -13.70 -0.94
C SER A 229 15.20 -12.57 -0.99
N GLN A 230 15.64 -12.22 -2.21
CA GLN A 230 16.62 -11.17 -2.41
C GLN A 230 16.20 -9.88 -1.71
N TYR A 231 17.12 -9.27 -0.96
CA TYR A 231 16.92 -8.04 -0.20
C TYR A 231 16.01 -8.13 1.04
N ALA A 232 15.59 -9.33 1.48
CA ALA A 232 14.72 -9.47 2.66
C ALA A 232 15.39 -9.00 3.95
N ASP A 233 16.64 -9.40 4.18
CA ASP A 233 17.38 -9.04 5.39
C ASP A 233 17.79 -7.56 5.39
N GLU A 234 18.15 -7.01 4.24
CA GLU A 234 18.43 -5.59 4.09
C GLU A 234 17.18 -4.72 4.26
N ALA A 235 16.02 -5.17 3.76
CA ALA A 235 14.74 -4.49 3.98
C ALA A 235 14.34 -4.52 5.46
N LYS A 236 14.52 -5.67 6.14
CA LYS A 236 14.30 -5.78 7.58
C LYS A 236 15.24 -4.85 8.36
N TYR A 237 16.54 -4.88 8.05
CA TYR A 237 17.53 -4.01 8.67
C TYR A 237 17.24 -2.51 8.42
N PHE A 238 16.74 -2.16 7.24
CA PHE A 238 16.35 -0.79 6.90
C PHE A 238 15.29 -0.26 7.88
N THR A 239 14.28 -1.08 8.18
CA THR A 239 13.22 -0.74 9.15
C THR A 239 13.74 -0.82 10.59
N GLU A 240 14.49 -1.85 10.96
CA GLU A 240 15.06 -2.01 12.32
C GLU A 240 15.95 -0.84 12.73
N SER A 241 16.87 -0.44 11.86
CA SER A 241 17.83 0.63 12.14
C SER A 241 17.18 2.00 12.34
N ARG A 242 15.93 2.18 11.89
CA ARG A 242 15.18 3.44 11.96
C ARG A 242 14.08 3.44 13.01
N LEU A 243 13.35 2.33 13.17
CA LEU A 243 12.12 2.32 13.95
C LEU A 243 12.13 1.40 15.18
N LEU A 244 13.00 0.39 15.26
CA LEU A 244 12.97 -0.55 16.39
C LEU A 244 13.09 0.19 17.73
N GLN A 245 12.13 0.04 18.63
CA GLN A 245 12.06 0.74 19.93
C GLN A 245 12.05 2.27 19.87
N ARG A 246 11.60 2.85 18.74
CA ARG A 246 11.32 4.29 18.64
C ARG A 246 9.85 4.56 18.98
N ASP A 247 9.61 5.74 19.54
CA ASP A 247 8.27 6.30 19.68
C ASP A 247 7.75 6.72 18.30
N VAL A 248 6.56 6.26 17.95
CA VAL A 248 5.91 6.49 16.66
C VAL A 248 4.43 6.77 16.88
N GLU A 249 3.77 7.31 15.86
CA GLU A 249 2.33 7.33 15.79
C GLU A 249 1.85 6.29 14.78
N VAL A 250 0.91 5.44 15.18
CA VAL A 250 0.32 4.41 14.33
C VAL A 250 -1.09 4.82 13.96
N VAL A 251 -1.41 4.76 12.67
CA VAL A 251 -2.78 4.92 12.17
C VAL A 251 -3.29 3.56 11.72
N LEU A 252 -4.28 3.01 12.43
CA LEU A 252 -4.93 1.74 12.05
C LEU A 252 -5.96 2.00 10.95
N GLU A 253 -5.82 1.32 9.82
CA GLU A 253 -6.67 1.51 8.64
C GLU A 253 -7.63 0.35 8.39
N GLY A 254 -7.32 -0.81 8.97
CA GLY A 254 -8.16 -2.00 9.01
C GLY A 254 -7.41 -3.23 9.49
N ALA A 255 -8.03 -4.39 9.35
CA ALA A 255 -7.44 -5.67 9.75
C ALA A 255 -7.81 -6.84 8.82
N THR A 256 -6.90 -7.81 8.75
CA THR A 256 -7.07 -9.08 8.04
C THR A 256 -6.63 -10.21 8.94
N ASN A 257 -7.56 -11.10 9.31
CA ASN A 257 -7.38 -12.10 10.36
C ASN A 257 -6.95 -11.40 11.66
N GLN A 258 -5.88 -11.84 12.31
CA GLN A 258 -5.32 -11.25 13.54
C GLN A 258 -4.31 -10.11 13.27
N ASN A 259 -4.04 -9.78 12.00
CA ASN A 259 -3.07 -8.74 11.66
C ASN A 259 -3.77 -7.45 11.28
N PHE A 260 -3.28 -6.35 11.82
CA PHE A 260 -3.69 -5.00 11.42
C PHE A 260 -2.90 -4.56 10.19
N PHE A 261 -3.47 -3.67 9.41
CA PHE A 261 -2.71 -2.89 8.44
C PHE A 261 -2.93 -1.40 8.68
N GLY A 262 -1.88 -0.62 8.42
CA GLY A 262 -1.90 0.80 8.70
C GLY A 262 -0.57 1.50 8.43
N THR A 263 -0.54 2.77 8.80
CA THR A 263 0.62 3.65 8.58
C THR A 263 1.39 3.85 9.87
N VAL A 264 2.73 3.82 9.79
CA VAL A 264 3.64 4.19 10.90
C VAL A 264 4.27 5.54 10.58
N LEU A 265 3.98 6.52 11.42
CA LEU A 265 4.46 7.89 11.31
C LEU A 265 5.55 8.14 12.36
N HIS A 266 6.65 8.71 11.91
CA HIS A 266 7.73 9.21 12.74
C HIS A 266 8.03 10.66 12.32
N PRO A 267 8.59 11.53 13.18
CA PRO A 267 8.96 12.90 12.80
C PRO A 267 9.83 12.99 11.53
N ASN A 268 10.63 11.95 11.26
CA ASN A 268 11.47 11.84 10.05
C ASN A 268 10.73 11.30 8.80
N GLY A 269 9.41 11.15 8.86
CA GLY A 269 8.54 10.76 7.75
C GLY A 269 7.94 9.36 7.85
N ASN A 270 7.19 8.99 6.80
CA ASN A 270 6.52 7.69 6.67
C ASN A 270 7.52 6.62 6.20
N ILE A 271 7.73 5.58 7.00
CA ILE A 271 8.66 4.49 6.68
C ILE A 271 8.30 3.74 5.39
N ALA A 272 7.01 3.64 5.05
CA ALA A 272 6.57 2.95 3.83
C ALA A 272 7.08 3.66 2.56
N GLU A 273 7.06 4.99 2.56
CA GLU A 273 7.58 5.81 1.47
C GLU A 273 9.09 5.63 1.31
N HIS A 274 9.82 5.62 2.42
CA HIS A 274 11.28 5.43 2.43
C HIS A 274 11.68 4.03 1.94
N LEU A 275 10.92 2.99 2.29
CA LEU A 275 11.14 1.63 1.79
C LEU A 275 10.93 1.52 0.28
N LEU A 276 9.88 2.14 -0.25
CA LEU A 276 9.61 2.18 -1.70
C LEU A 276 10.69 2.95 -2.44
N ARG A 277 11.05 4.15 -1.97
CA ARG A 277 12.09 5.00 -2.59
C ARG A 277 13.46 4.32 -2.60
N ALA A 278 13.75 3.54 -1.55
CA ALA A 278 14.95 2.73 -1.51
C ALA A 278 14.86 1.49 -2.42
N GLY A 279 13.68 1.10 -2.93
CA GLY A 279 13.52 -0.12 -3.74
C GLY A 279 13.51 -1.41 -2.92
N PHE A 280 13.23 -1.33 -1.61
CA PHE A 280 13.06 -2.49 -0.72
C PHE A 280 11.61 -2.98 -0.64
N ALA A 281 10.67 -2.25 -1.22
CA ALA A 281 9.27 -2.59 -1.25
C ALA A 281 8.66 -2.35 -2.64
N ARG A 282 7.49 -2.94 -2.85
CA ARG A 282 6.59 -2.66 -3.98
C ARG A 282 5.21 -2.25 -3.47
N CYS A 283 4.48 -1.47 -4.26
CA CYS A 283 3.10 -1.10 -3.97
C CYS A 283 2.17 -2.32 -4.08
N VAL A 284 1.13 -2.34 -3.24
CA VAL A 284 0.13 -3.42 -3.23
C VAL A 284 -1.28 -2.84 -3.26
N ASP A 285 -1.98 -3.08 -4.36
CA ASP A 285 -3.24 -2.39 -4.70
C ASP A 285 -4.36 -2.60 -3.67
N TRP A 286 -4.48 -3.79 -3.07
CA TRP A 286 -5.60 -4.10 -2.17
C TRP A 286 -5.63 -3.25 -0.90
N SER A 287 -4.47 -2.79 -0.42
CA SER A 287 -4.35 -1.93 0.78
C SER A 287 -3.96 -0.49 0.43
N LEU A 288 -3.54 -0.22 -0.81
CA LEU A 288 -3.07 1.09 -1.24
C LEU A 288 -4.17 2.16 -1.21
N ALA A 289 -5.43 1.79 -1.46
CA ALA A 289 -6.56 2.72 -1.36
C ALA A 289 -6.89 3.12 0.09
N SER A 290 -6.44 2.35 1.08
CA SER A 290 -6.71 2.61 2.50
C SER A 290 -5.65 3.48 3.17
N VAL A 291 -4.50 3.69 2.51
CA VAL A 291 -3.33 4.42 3.03
C VAL A 291 -3.69 5.84 3.46
N THR A 292 -3.28 6.17 4.67
CA THR A 292 -3.35 7.51 5.24
C THR A 292 -2.36 8.43 4.51
N GLY A 293 -2.84 9.56 4.01
CA GLY A 293 -2.04 10.51 3.21
C GLY A 293 -2.05 10.25 1.70
N GLY A 294 -2.81 9.24 1.24
CA GLY A 294 -3.06 8.98 -0.19
C GLY A 294 -2.01 8.11 -0.88
N ALA A 295 -2.42 7.47 -1.97
CA ALA A 295 -1.60 6.52 -2.73
C ALA A 295 -0.48 7.19 -3.54
N ASP A 296 -0.65 8.47 -3.91
CA ASP A 296 0.20 9.16 -4.87
C ASP A 296 1.66 9.24 -4.42
N ARG A 297 1.90 9.49 -3.13
CA ARG A 297 3.26 9.58 -2.57
C ARG A 297 3.99 8.24 -2.65
N LEU A 298 3.28 7.15 -2.34
CA LEU A 298 3.84 5.80 -2.44
C LEU A 298 4.12 5.43 -3.90
N ARG A 299 3.20 5.73 -4.83
CA ARG A 299 3.41 5.50 -6.27
C ARG A 299 4.60 6.29 -6.81
N ALA A 300 4.74 7.55 -6.41
CA ALA A 300 5.88 8.38 -6.80
C ALA A 300 7.20 7.80 -6.28
N ALA A 301 7.24 7.35 -5.03
CA ALA A 301 8.42 6.73 -4.43
C ALA A 301 8.80 5.41 -5.12
N GLU A 302 7.83 4.56 -5.45
CA GLU A 302 8.07 3.33 -6.23
C GLU A 302 8.60 3.64 -7.63
N LYS A 303 8.01 4.63 -8.31
CA LYS A 303 8.43 5.08 -9.64
C LYS A 303 9.88 5.56 -9.62
N GLU A 304 10.27 6.37 -8.63
CA GLU A 304 11.65 6.84 -8.46
C GLU A 304 12.63 5.67 -8.33
N ALA A 305 12.28 4.64 -7.57
CA ALA A 305 13.13 3.45 -7.39
C ALA A 305 13.23 2.60 -8.66
N LYS A 306 12.14 2.50 -9.45
CA LYS A 306 12.13 1.84 -10.76
C LYS A 306 13.02 2.56 -11.77
N GLU A 307 12.89 3.88 -11.88
CA GLU A 307 13.70 4.71 -12.79
C GLU A 307 15.20 4.59 -12.48
N LYS A 308 15.54 4.53 -11.19
CA LYS A 308 16.93 4.36 -10.71
C LYS A 308 17.41 2.91 -10.66
N ARG A 309 16.57 1.93 -11.05
CA ARG A 309 16.86 0.48 -11.01
C ARG A 309 17.40 0.01 -9.66
N LEU A 310 16.78 0.44 -8.57
CA LEU A 310 17.25 0.17 -7.20
C LEU A 310 16.75 -1.19 -6.69
N ARG A 311 17.68 -2.03 -6.18
CA ARG A 311 17.43 -3.32 -5.50
C ARG A 311 16.41 -4.20 -6.23
N LEU A 312 15.16 -4.28 -5.76
CA LEU A 312 14.10 -5.07 -6.40
C LEU A 312 13.90 -4.73 -7.88
N TRP A 313 14.30 -3.52 -8.29
CA TRP A 313 14.15 -3.01 -9.64
C TRP A 313 15.43 -3.08 -10.47
N LYS A 314 16.49 -3.76 -10.01
CA LYS A 314 17.77 -3.86 -10.75
C LYS A 314 17.56 -4.38 -12.17
N ASP A 315 16.76 -5.45 -12.29
CA ASP A 315 16.47 -6.13 -13.55
C ASP A 315 15.10 -5.72 -14.13
N TYR A 316 14.52 -4.62 -13.65
CA TYR A 316 13.23 -4.13 -14.11
C TYR A 316 13.29 -3.71 -15.58
N THR A 317 12.40 -4.26 -16.40
CA THR A 317 12.19 -3.85 -17.78
C THR A 317 10.80 -3.22 -17.90
N PRO A 318 10.69 -1.95 -18.33
CA PRO A 318 9.39 -1.33 -18.56
C PRO A 318 8.58 -2.17 -19.55
N SER A 319 7.33 -2.44 -19.19
CA SER A 319 6.40 -3.11 -20.10
C SER A 319 5.68 -2.08 -20.97
N GLY A 320 5.68 -2.28 -22.28
CA GLY A 320 4.98 -1.42 -23.24
C GLY A 320 5.88 -0.49 -24.06
N ILE A 321 5.25 0.25 -24.98
CA ILE A 321 5.94 1.18 -25.88
C ILE A 321 6.22 2.49 -25.09
N PRO A 322 7.47 3.01 -25.08
CA PRO A 322 7.78 4.27 -24.43
C PRO A 322 6.90 5.42 -24.95
N ILE A 323 6.43 6.27 -24.05
CA ILE A 323 5.63 7.46 -24.37
C ILE A 323 6.53 8.68 -24.16
N ASP A 324 6.66 9.53 -25.18
CA ASP A 324 7.34 10.82 -25.04
C ASP A 324 6.56 11.70 -24.05
N ALA A 325 7.26 12.30 -23.08
CA ALA A 325 6.67 13.21 -22.09
C ALA A 325 5.88 14.36 -22.74
N LYS A 326 6.29 14.83 -23.94
CA LYS A 326 5.58 15.87 -24.70
C LYS A 326 4.27 15.38 -25.31
N GLU A 327 4.19 14.09 -25.65
CA GLU A 327 2.98 13.49 -26.22
C GLU A 327 2.03 12.95 -25.13
N GLN A 328 2.52 12.80 -23.90
CA GLN A 328 1.77 12.20 -22.80
C GLN A 328 0.48 12.95 -22.50
N ARG A 329 0.47 14.29 -22.60
CA ARG A 329 -0.70 15.12 -22.27
C ARG A 329 -1.03 16.07 -23.41
N PHE A 330 -2.28 16.07 -23.84
CA PHE A 330 -2.77 16.99 -24.85
C PHE A 330 -4.26 17.27 -24.68
N GLU A 331 -4.74 18.34 -25.30
CA GLU A 331 -6.16 18.66 -25.37
C GLU A 331 -6.69 18.43 -26.77
N GLY A 332 -7.96 18.04 -26.88
CA GLY A 332 -8.60 17.95 -28.17
C GLY A 332 -10.12 17.88 -28.10
N LYS A 333 -10.76 18.07 -29.25
CA LYS A 333 -12.22 18.04 -29.39
C LYS A 333 -12.67 16.64 -29.78
N VAL A 334 -13.58 16.04 -29.04
CA VAL A 334 -14.13 14.72 -29.41
C VAL A 334 -15.03 14.87 -30.63
N VAL A 335 -14.68 14.18 -31.72
CA VAL A 335 -15.43 14.24 -32.99
C VAL A 335 -16.21 12.96 -33.27
N GLU A 336 -15.81 11.84 -32.66
CA GLU A 336 -16.50 10.56 -32.82
C GLU A 336 -16.43 9.73 -31.53
N VAL A 337 -17.53 9.06 -31.21
CA VAL A 337 -17.58 8.02 -30.19
C VAL A 337 -17.84 6.69 -30.90
N ILE A 338 -16.78 5.92 -31.07
CA ILE A 338 -16.80 4.65 -31.81
C ILE A 338 -17.50 3.59 -30.95
N ASN A 339 -17.07 3.44 -29.70
CA ASN A 339 -17.56 2.42 -28.78
C ASN A 339 -17.59 2.94 -27.34
N ALA A 340 -18.04 2.11 -26.40
CA ALA A 340 -18.07 2.39 -24.96
C ALA A 340 -16.68 2.61 -24.31
N ASP A 341 -15.59 2.44 -25.06
CA ASP A 341 -14.22 2.68 -24.63
C ASP A 341 -13.37 3.42 -25.68
N ALA A 342 -13.86 3.65 -26.90
CA ALA A 342 -13.07 4.14 -28.03
C ALA A 342 -13.60 5.48 -28.58
N LEU A 343 -12.71 6.47 -28.67
CA LEU A 343 -13.02 7.84 -29.08
C LEU A 343 -12.08 8.28 -30.21
N VAL A 344 -12.56 9.21 -31.06
CA VAL A 344 -11.70 9.97 -31.97
C VAL A 344 -11.67 11.41 -31.50
N VAL A 345 -10.46 11.91 -31.26
CA VAL A 345 -10.20 13.26 -30.78
C VAL A 345 -9.45 14.02 -31.87
N LYS A 346 -9.94 15.22 -32.16
CA LYS A 346 -9.30 16.17 -33.06
C LYS A 346 -8.34 17.06 -32.28
N VAL A 347 -7.07 17.06 -32.68
CA VAL A 347 -5.96 17.79 -32.05
C VAL A 347 -5.35 18.75 -33.08
N GLY A 348 -4.96 19.97 -32.67
CA GLY A 348 -4.26 20.94 -33.52
C GLY A 348 -4.95 21.25 -34.86
N ASP A 349 -4.15 21.29 -35.94
CA ASP A 349 -4.53 21.61 -37.33
C ASP A 349 -5.36 20.50 -38.03
N ASN A 350 -6.37 19.99 -37.33
CA ASN A 350 -7.27 18.91 -37.76
C ASN A 350 -6.70 17.49 -37.73
N GLU A 351 -5.66 17.21 -36.95
CA GLU A 351 -5.18 15.83 -36.77
C GLU A 351 -6.23 15.00 -36.00
N LEU A 352 -6.58 13.82 -36.51
CA LEU A 352 -7.52 12.90 -35.86
C LEU A 352 -6.78 11.76 -35.18
N ARG A 353 -6.94 11.63 -33.86
CA ARG A 353 -6.33 10.57 -33.06
C ARG A 353 -7.40 9.66 -32.48
N LYS A 354 -7.28 8.36 -32.75
CA LYS A 354 -8.11 7.34 -32.12
C LYS A 354 -7.50 6.93 -30.78
N ILE A 355 -8.25 7.08 -29.71
CA ILE A 355 -7.83 6.77 -28.33
C ILE A 355 -8.81 5.81 -27.68
N PHE A 356 -8.33 5.08 -26.67
CA PHE A 356 -9.12 4.16 -25.87
C PHE A 356 -9.07 4.57 -24.40
N LEU A 357 -10.16 4.40 -23.66
CA LEU A 357 -10.18 4.63 -22.22
C LEU A 357 -9.32 3.57 -21.51
N SER A 358 -8.34 4.02 -20.74
CA SER A 358 -7.39 3.16 -20.03
C SER A 358 -8.05 2.32 -18.93
N SER A 359 -7.59 1.08 -18.76
CA SER A 359 -7.94 0.20 -17.61
C SER A 359 -9.42 -0.13 -17.40
N ILE A 360 -10.26 0.09 -18.41
CA ILE A 360 -11.66 -0.36 -18.41
C ILE A 360 -11.91 -1.37 -19.51
N ARG A 361 -12.98 -2.16 -19.37
CA ARG A 361 -13.53 -3.01 -20.42
C ARG A 361 -14.96 -2.59 -20.71
N PRO A 362 -15.31 -2.37 -21.98
CA PRO A 362 -16.70 -2.16 -22.37
C PRO A 362 -17.51 -3.45 -22.10
N PRO A 363 -18.86 -3.35 -22.04
CA PRO A 363 -19.73 -4.51 -22.00
C PRO A 363 -19.36 -5.53 -23.09
N ARG A 364 -19.37 -6.82 -22.78
CA ARG A 364 -19.10 -7.90 -23.75
C ARG A 364 -20.09 -9.04 -23.57
N ARG A 365 -20.26 -9.88 -24.59
CA ARG A 365 -21.07 -11.09 -24.51
C ARG A 365 -20.42 -12.11 -23.57
N ALA A 366 -21.22 -12.86 -22.81
CA ALA A 366 -20.74 -13.85 -21.85
C ALA A 366 -19.92 -15.00 -22.48
N GLU A 367 -20.16 -15.34 -23.75
CA GLU A 367 -19.51 -16.45 -24.46
C GLU A 367 -18.12 -16.10 -25.02
N GLU A 368 -17.83 -14.82 -25.32
CA GLU A 368 -16.50 -14.37 -25.79
C GLU A 368 -15.43 -14.38 -24.68
N ALA A 369 -15.79 -14.72 -23.44
CA ALA A 369 -14.87 -14.76 -22.32
C ALA A 369 -13.95 -16.00 -22.33
N LYS A 370 -14.18 -17.01 -23.19
CA LYS A 370 -13.44 -18.29 -23.09
C LYS A 370 -12.80 -18.90 -24.34
N GLU A 371 -13.13 -18.58 -25.59
CA GLU A 371 -12.48 -19.25 -26.75
C GLU A 371 -12.30 -18.33 -27.99
N PRO A 372 -11.21 -18.51 -28.78
CA PRO A 372 -11.11 -17.91 -30.11
C PRO A 372 -12.17 -18.52 -31.05
N PRO A 373 -12.68 -17.77 -32.05
CA PRO A 373 -13.69 -18.30 -32.96
C PRO A 373 -13.13 -19.49 -33.76
N ALA A 374 -13.81 -20.63 -33.67
CA ALA A 374 -13.52 -21.78 -34.51
C ALA A 374 -13.81 -21.43 -35.99
N PRO A 375 -12.98 -21.87 -36.95
CA PRO A 375 -13.26 -21.62 -38.36
C PRO A 375 -14.43 -22.49 -38.80
N GLY A 376 -15.56 -21.87 -39.16
CA GLY A 376 -16.65 -22.55 -39.88
C GLY A 376 -18.04 -22.51 -39.25
N THR A 377 -18.40 -21.54 -38.40
CA THR A 377 -19.76 -21.46 -37.85
C THR A 377 -20.77 -20.81 -38.80
N THR A 378 -21.89 -21.51 -38.93
CA THR A 378 -23.00 -21.34 -39.87
C THR A 378 -23.72 -19.99 -39.86
N ALA A 379 -24.42 -19.70 -40.96
CA ALA A 379 -25.11 -18.47 -41.39
C ALA A 379 -26.05 -17.71 -40.41
N LYS A 380 -26.13 -18.05 -39.11
CA LYS A 380 -26.94 -17.34 -38.10
C LYS A 380 -26.30 -16.08 -37.52
N GLU A 381 -25.01 -15.82 -37.77
CA GLU A 381 -24.29 -14.64 -37.25
C GLU A 381 -24.43 -13.36 -38.10
N ARG A 382 -25.06 -13.41 -39.29
CA ARG A 382 -25.05 -12.26 -40.23
C ARG A 382 -25.80 -11.00 -39.75
N ASN A 383 -26.55 -11.05 -38.64
CA ASN A 383 -27.31 -9.91 -38.11
C ASN A 383 -26.89 -9.46 -36.70
N PHE A 384 -25.79 -9.99 -36.14
CA PHE A 384 -25.30 -9.55 -34.84
C PHE A 384 -24.69 -8.14 -34.92
N ARG A 385 -25.21 -7.22 -34.12
CA ARG A 385 -24.81 -5.81 -34.03
C ARG A 385 -24.33 -5.55 -32.61
N PRO A 386 -23.01 -5.52 -32.38
CA PRO A 386 -22.42 -5.38 -31.05
C PRO A 386 -22.99 -4.22 -30.22
N LEU A 387 -23.28 -3.08 -30.85
CA LEU A 387 -23.84 -1.91 -30.17
C LEU A 387 -25.22 -2.16 -29.54
N TYR A 388 -26.06 -2.97 -30.19
CA TYR A 388 -27.47 -3.14 -29.83
C TYR A 388 -27.77 -4.47 -29.16
N ASP A 389 -27.04 -5.51 -29.55
CA ASP A 389 -27.28 -6.87 -29.09
C ASP A 389 -26.49 -7.20 -27.81
N ILE A 390 -25.42 -6.44 -27.50
CA ILE A 390 -24.70 -6.58 -26.22
C ILE A 390 -25.42 -5.74 -25.15
N PRO A 391 -25.87 -6.35 -24.04
CA PRO A 391 -26.47 -5.63 -22.93
C PRO A 391 -25.64 -4.45 -22.44
N PHE A 392 -26.29 -3.31 -22.18
CA PHE A 392 -25.69 -2.06 -21.69
C PHE A 392 -24.69 -1.38 -22.63
N MET A 393 -24.37 -1.96 -23.79
CA MET A 393 -23.42 -1.37 -24.75
C MET A 393 -23.95 -0.07 -25.35
N TYR A 394 -25.22 -0.06 -25.75
CA TYR A 394 -25.89 1.12 -26.28
C TYR A 394 -25.88 2.27 -25.26
N GLU A 395 -26.28 1.98 -24.02
CA GLU A 395 -26.31 2.94 -22.92
C GLU A 395 -24.92 3.47 -22.58
N ALA A 396 -23.89 2.61 -22.62
CA ALA A 396 -22.50 2.99 -22.39
C ALA A 396 -21.98 3.94 -23.47
N ARG A 397 -22.19 3.62 -24.76
CA ARG A 397 -21.80 4.50 -25.87
C ARG A 397 -22.58 5.82 -25.84
N GLU A 398 -23.89 5.77 -25.61
CA GLU A 398 -24.73 6.97 -25.54
C GLU A 398 -24.36 7.89 -24.38
N PHE A 399 -23.96 7.32 -23.24
CA PHE A 399 -23.42 8.10 -22.13
C PHE A 399 -22.18 8.89 -22.55
N LEU A 400 -21.23 8.25 -23.25
CA LEU A 400 -20.05 8.92 -23.79
C LEU A 400 -20.42 9.96 -24.85
N ARG A 401 -21.29 9.62 -25.80
CA ARG A 401 -21.73 10.54 -26.87
C ARG A 401 -22.36 11.80 -26.27
N LYS A 402 -23.36 11.66 -25.40
CA LYS A 402 -24.06 12.80 -24.80
C LYS A 402 -23.15 13.67 -23.94
N LYS A 403 -22.13 13.08 -23.30
CA LYS A 403 -21.21 13.81 -22.43
C LYS A 403 -20.05 14.47 -23.18
N LEU A 404 -19.54 13.84 -24.24
CA LEU A 404 -18.25 14.19 -24.84
C LEU A 404 -18.33 14.74 -26.26
N ILE A 405 -19.31 14.33 -27.07
CA ILE A 405 -19.31 14.69 -28.50
C ILE A 405 -19.29 16.21 -28.67
N GLY A 406 -18.37 16.71 -29.49
CA GLY A 406 -18.19 18.14 -29.73
C GLY A 406 -17.60 18.93 -28.57
N LYS A 407 -17.25 18.30 -27.44
CA LYS A 407 -16.62 18.96 -26.29
C LYS A 407 -15.10 18.87 -26.34
N GLN A 408 -14.45 19.86 -25.74
CA GLN A 408 -13.01 19.84 -25.50
C GLN A 408 -12.71 18.97 -24.27
N VAL A 409 -11.74 18.07 -24.40
CA VAL A 409 -11.32 17.15 -23.34
C VAL A 409 -9.81 17.20 -23.14
N GLN A 410 -9.38 16.91 -21.92
CA GLN A 410 -7.98 16.70 -21.57
C GLN A 410 -7.67 15.21 -21.63
N VAL A 411 -6.64 14.85 -22.37
CA VAL A 411 -6.22 13.47 -22.61
C VAL A 411 -4.82 13.27 -22.04
N CYS A 412 -4.66 12.24 -21.21
CA CYS A 412 -3.38 11.78 -20.70
C CYS A 412 -3.15 10.34 -21.16
N ILE A 413 -2.11 10.08 -21.96
CA ILE A 413 -1.74 8.74 -22.39
C ILE A 413 -1.12 7.99 -21.20
N ASP A 414 -1.74 6.87 -20.81
CA ASP A 414 -1.25 6.02 -19.73
C ASP A 414 -0.28 4.95 -20.26
N TYR A 415 -0.67 4.26 -21.34
CA TYR A 415 0.15 3.24 -21.98
C TYR A 415 -0.27 3.03 -23.45
N LYS A 416 0.65 2.53 -24.27
CA LYS A 416 0.39 2.09 -25.64
C LYS A 416 0.49 0.57 -25.68
N GLN A 417 -0.63 -0.09 -25.96
CA GLN A 417 -0.68 -1.54 -26.10
C GLN A 417 -0.21 -1.92 -27.51
N PRO A 418 0.84 -2.75 -27.64
CA PRO A 418 1.36 -3.14 -28.95
C PRO A 418 0.34 -3.96 -29.74
N ALA A 419 0.47 -3.94 -31.06
CA ALA A 419 -0.32 -4.80 -31.93
C ALA A 419 -0.08 -6.28 -31.58
N SER A 420 -1.16 -7.05 -31.43
CA SER A 420 -1.09 -8.46 -31.05
C SER A 420 -2.26 -9.23 -31.66
N ASN A 421 -1.98 -10.44 -32.18
CA ASN A 421 -2.94 -11.47 -32.59
C ASN A 421 -4.29 -10.90 -33.05
N SER A 422 -4.26 -10.14 -34.15
CA SER A 422 -5.43 -9.56 -34.85
C SER A 422 -5.97 -8.20 -34.35
N PHE A 423 -5.34 -7.55 -33.36
CA PHE A 423 -5.72 -6.21 -32.91
C PHE A 423 -4.64 -5.15 -33.20
N PRO A 424 -5.01 -3.97 -33.73
CA PRO A 424 -4.07 -2.88 -33.97
C PRO A 424 -3.56 -2.31 -32.65
N GLU A 425 -2.46 -1.55 -32.72
CA GLU A 425 -1.94 -0.78 -31.59
C GLU A 425 -3.06 0.08 -30.98
N LYS A 426 -3.13 0.10 -29.64
CA LYS A 426 -4.11 0.89 -28.90
C LYS A 426 -3.40 1.91 -28.03
N THR A 427 -3.70 3.18 -28.25
CA THR A 427 -3.31 4.26 -27.35
C THR A 427 -4.36 4.35 -26.23
N CYS A 428 -4.00 3.91 -25.02
CA CYS A 428 -4.88 3.88 -23.86
C CYS A 428 -4.65 5.14 -23.00
N CYS A 429 -5.72 5.87 -22.73
CA CYS A 429 -5.67 7.18 -22.11
C CYS A 429 -6.70 7.35 -21.00
N THR A 430 -6.32 8.17 -20.02
CA THR A 430 -7.25 8.82 -19.11
C THR A 430 -7.81 10.06 -19.81
N VAL A 431 -9.14 10.15 -19.91
CA VAL A 431 -9.84 11.29 -20.51
C VAL A 431 -10.64 12.01 -19.43
N THR A 432 -10.41 13.31 -19.30
CA THR A 432 -11.07 14.16 -18.30
C THR A 432 -11.81 15.32 -18.96
N ILE A 433 -12.95 15.69 -18.39
CA ILE A 433 -13.74 16.85 -18.79
C ILE A 433 -14.26 17.57 -17.55
N GLY A 434 -13.93 18.85 -17.40
CA GLY A 434 -14.29 19.64 -16.20
C GLY A 434 -13.79 19.00 -14.89
N GLY A 435 -12.60 18.40 -14.91
CA GLY A 435 -12.01 17.69 -13.75
C GLY A 435 -12.58 16.30 -13.49
N ILE A 436 -13.57 15.84 -14.25
CA ILE A 436 -14.18 14.51 -14.05
C ILE A 436 -13.51 13.49 -14.96
N ASN A 437 -12.99 12.40 -14.38
CA ASN A 437 -12.53 11.24 -15.13
C ASN A 437 -13.72 10.50 -15.77
N VAL A 438 -13.74 10.43 -17.10
CA VAL A 438 -14.83 9.83 -17.86
C VAL A 438 -14.93 8.33 -17.60
N ALA A 439 -13.79 7.64 -17.53
CA ALA A 439 -13.74 6.20 -17.31
C ALA A 439 -14.30 5.83 -15.92
N GLU A 440 -13.93 6.60 -14.89
CA GLU A 440 -14.47 6.45 -13.53
C GLU A 440 -15.99 6.66 -13.51
N ALA A 441 -16.49 7.70 -14.19
CA ALA A 441 -17.92 7.97 -14.28
C ALA A 441 -18.70 6.86 -15.01
N LEU A 442 -18.11 6.24 -16.04
CA LEU A 442 -18.69 5.12 -16.78
C LEU A 442 -18.76 3.86 -15.90
N VAL A 443 -17.66 3.53 -15.23
CA VAL A 443 -17.56 2.38 -14.29
C VAL A 443 -18.50 2.56 -13.10
N GLY A 444 -18.56 3.75 -12.49
CA GLY A 444 -19.44 4.04 -11.35
C GLY A 444 -20.94 3.97 -11.66
N LYS A 445 -21.31 4.00 -12.96
CA LYS A 445 -22.68 3.74 -13.44
C LYS A 445 -22.93 2.26 -13.77
N GLY A 446 -21.93 1.40 -13.67
CA GLY A 446 -22.01 0.00 -14.05
C GLY A 446 -22.09 -0.20 -15.57
N LEU A 447 -21.58 0.73 -16.37
CA LEU A 447 -21.60 0.68 -17.83
C LEU A 447 -20.27 0.17 -18.43
N ALA A 448 -19.29 -0.15 -17.59
CA ALA A 448 -18.02 -0.77 -17.92
C ALA A 448 -17.48 -1.51 -16.68
N THR A 449 -16.57 -2.46 -16.87
CA THR A 449 -15.84 -3.12 -15.78
C THR A 449 -14.37 -2.72 -15.78
N VAL A 450 -13.67 -2.90 -14.67
CA VAL A 450 -12.26 -2.54 -14.54
C VAL A 450 -11.38 -3.73 -14.95
N VAL A 451 -10.36 -3.47 -15.76
CA VAL A 451 -9.39 -4.48 -16.16
C VAL A 451 -8.64 -4.98 -14.92
N ARG A 452 -8.56 -6.29 -14.72
CA ARG A 452 -7.76 -6.88 -13.65
C ARG A 452 -6.35 -7.17 -14.16
N TYR A 453 -5.40 -6.36 -13.70
CA TYR A 453 -3.98 -6.48 -14.05
C TYR A 453 -3.26 -7.49 -13.16
N ARG A 454 -2.17 -8.07 -13.68
CA ARG A 454 -1.20 -8.78 -12.85
C ARG A 454 -0.42 -7.76 -12.01
N GLN A 455 0.18 -8.23 -10.92
CA GLN A 455 0.81 -7.36 -9.93
C GLN A 455 2.03 -6.60 -10.49
N ASP A 456 2.63 -7.12 -11.56
CA ASP A 456 3.81 -6.64 -12.29
C ASP A 456 3.47 -5.88 -13.58
N ASP A 457 2.18 -5.71 -13.91
CA ASP A 457 1.76 -5.03 -15.13
C ASP A 457 1.70 -3.51 -14.93
N ASP A 458 2.62 -2.82 -15.59
CA ASP A 458 2.72 -1.36 -15.55
C ASP A 458 1.88 -0.68 -16.64
N GLN A 459 1.24 -1.44 -17.54
CA GLN A 459 0.36 -0.92 -18.58
C GLN A 459 -1.06 -0.65 -18.04
N ARG A 460 -1.16 0.24 -17.06
CA ARG A 460 -2.41 0.62 -16.38
C ARG A 460 -2.54 2.13 -16.17
N SER A 461 -3.77 2.58 -15.94
CA SER A 461 -4.10 3.98 -15.66
C SER A 461 -3.45 4.45 -14.35
N ALA A 462 -3.01 5.71 -14.33
CA ALA A 462 -2.62 6.37 -13.08
C ALA A 462 -3.76 6.40 -12.04
N HIS A 463 -5.02 6.40 -12.50
CA HIS A 463 -6.23 6.44 -11.67
C HIS A 463 -6.84 5.06 -11.41
N TYR A 464 -6.04 3.98 -11.52
CA TYR A 464 -6.54 2.61 -11.40
C TYR A 464 -7.27 2.32 -10.07
N ASN A 465 -6.82 2.91 -8.97
CA ASN A 465 -7.46 2.75 -7.66
C ASN A 465 -8.85 3.41 -7.61
N ASP A 466 -8.99 4.58 -8.22
CA ASP A 466 -10.26 5.30 -8.31
C ASP A 466 -11.26 4.49 -9.14
N LEU A 467 -10.80 3.88 -10.24
CA LEU A 467 -11.59 2.96 -11.05
C LEU A 467 -12.07 1.75 -10.23
N LEU A 468 -11.18 1.12 -9.45
CA LEU A 468 -11.53 -0.01 -8.58
C LEU A 468 -12.57 0.39 -7.51
N ALA A 469 -12.41 1.56 -6.90
CA ALA A 469 -13.35 2.09 -5.92
C ALA A 469 -14.73 2.37 -6.57
N ALA A 470 -14.74 2.95 -7.77
CA ALA A 470 -15.95 3.18 -8.55
C ALA A 470 -16.68 1.88 -8.91
N GLU A 471 -15.94 0.84 -9.30
CA GLU A 471 -16.52 -0.48 -9.61
C GLU A 471 -17.12 -1.13 -8.36
N MET A 472 -16.41 -1.08 -7.23
CA MET A 472 -16.93 -1.58 -5.95
C MET A 472 -18.23 -0.87 -5.55
N LYS A 473 -18.32 0.44 -5.78
CA LYS A 473 -19.54 1.22 -5.53
C LYS A 473 -20.68 0.80 -6.47
N ALA A 474 -20.39 0.57 -7.75
CA ALA A 474 -21.37 0.10 -8.73
C ALA A 474 -21.89 -1.31 -8.40
N GLN A 475 -21.01 -2.20 -7.93
CA GLN A 475 -21.36 -3.55 -7.47
C GLN A 475 -22.26 -3.52 -6.24
N LYS A 476 -21.87 -2.76 -5.19
CA LYS A 476 -22.68 -2.62 -3.97
C LYS A 476 -24.07 -2.03 -4.23
N SER A 477 -24.18 -1.15 -5.23
CA SER A 477 -25.45 -0.55 -5.64
C SER A 477 -26.19 -1.30 -6.75
N ALA A 478 -25.69 -2.48 -7.16
CA ALA A 478 -26.27 -3.35 -8.20
C ALA A 478 -26.67 -2.60 -9.49
N ARG A 479 -25.81 -1.70 -9.96
CA ARG A 479 -26.04 -0.84 -11.14
C ARG A 479 -25.57 -1.51 -12.43
N GLY A 480 -26.31 -1.30 -13.51
CA GLY A 480 -25.93 -1.69 -14.87
C GLY A 480 -25.55 -3.17 -14.96
N LEU A 481 -24.33 -3.43 -15.44
CA LEU A 481 -23.72 -4.76 -15.55
C LEU A 481 -23.68 -5.57 -14.24
N HIS A 482 -23.78 -4.91 -13.08
CA HIS A 482 -23.80 -5.57 -11.77
C HIS A 482 -25.22 -5.79 -11.22
N SER A 483 -26.26 -5.44 -11.99
CA SER A 483 -27.63 -5.69 -11.59
C SER A 483 -27.99 -7.17 -11.73
N LYS A 484 -28.84 -7.67 -10.82
CA LYS A 484 -29.44 -9.00 -10.92
C LYS A 484 -30.71 -9.03 -11.79
N LYS A 485 -31.16 -7.87 -12.28
CA LYS A 485 -32.30 -7.77 -13.19
C LYS A 485 -31.86 -8.11 -14.61
N ASP A 486 -32.71 -8.81 -15.35
CA ASP A 486 -32.47 -9.06 -16.77
C ASP A 486 -32.25 -7.73 -17.49
N ALA A 487 -31.15 -7.65 -18.22
CA ALA A 487 -30.82 -6.46 -18.99
C ALA A 487 -31.84 -6.30 -20.12
N SER A 488 -32.44 -5.11 -20.23
CA SER A 488 -33.33 -4.79 -21.34
C SER A 488 -32.53 -4.83 -22.64
N VAL A 489 -32.81 -5.81 -23.51
CA VAL A 489 -32.19 -5.88 -24.83
C VAL A 489 -32.73 -4.74 -25.68
N HIS A 490 -31.82 -3.88 -26.16
CA HIS A 490 -32.18 -2.75 -27.01
C HIS A 490 -32.48 -3.24 -28.45
N ARG A 491 -33.72 -3.66 -28.70
CA ARG A 491 -34.12 -4.22 -29.99
C ARG A 491 -34.31 -3.13 -31.04
N VAL A 492 -33.49 -3.18 -32.09
CA VAL A 492 -33.55 -2.23 -33.21
C VAL A 492 -33.86 -2.92 -34.52
N VAL A 493 -34.83 -2.38 -35.26
CA VAL A 493 -35.19 -2.88 -36.60
C VAL A 493 -34.31 -2.19 -37.64
N ASP A 494 -33.51 -2.94 -38.40
CA ASP A 494 -32.79 -2.39 -39.55
C ASP A 494 -33.68 -2.43 -40.80
N LEU A 495 -33.93 -1.26 -41.39
CA LEU A 495 -34.72 -1.12 -42.61
C LEU A 495 -33.82 -1.24 -43.86
N ALA A 496 -32.50 -1.09 -43.73
CA ALA A 496 -31.60 -1.11 -44.87
C ALA A 496 -31.56 -2.48 -45.55
N GLY A 497 -31.91 -2.53 -46.85
CA GLY A 497 -31.87 -3.76 -47.65
C GLY A 497 -33.11 -4.65 -47.52
N ASP A 498 -34.11 -4.29 -46.70
CA ASP A 498 -35.37 -5.03 -46.55
C ASP A 498 -36.55 -4.19 -47.07
N LEU A 499 -36.96 -4.46 -48.31
CA LEU A 499 -38.02 -3.71 -48.99
C LEU A 499 -39.39 -3.88 -48.31
N ALA A 500 -39.67 -5.05 -47.72
CA ALA A 500 -40.93 -5.33 -47.06
C ALA A 500 -41.06 -4.49 -45.78
N LYS A 501 -40.01 -4.48 -44.95
CA LYS A 501 -39.97 -3.63 -43.74
C LYS A 501 -39.97 -2.14 -44.10
N CYS A 502 -39.25 -1.71 -45.14
CA CYS A 502 -39.30 -0.33 -45.60
C CYS A 502 -40.73 0.12 -45.93
N LYS A 503 -41.48 -0.68 -46.70
CA LYS A 503 -42.88 -0.38 -47.06
C LYS A 503 -43.79 -0.33 -45.83
N GLN A 504 -43.54 -1.18 -44.84
CA GLN A 504 -44.30 -1.19 -43.58
C GLN A 504 -44.04 0.06 -42.73
N PHE A 505 -42.79 0.50 -42.60
CA PHE A 505 -42.41 1.63 -41.74
C PHE A 505 -42.60 3.00 -42.41
N LEU A 506 -42.58 3.08 -43.74
CA LEU A 506 -42.63 4.35 -44.48
C LEU A 506 -43.86 5.22 -44.14
N PRO A 507 -45.10 4.71 -44.06
CA PRO A 507 -46.27 5.54 -43.71
C PRO A 507 -46.19 6.14 -42.30
N PHE A 508 -45.51 5.48 -41.36
CA PHE A 508 -45.31 6.00 -40.00
C PHE A 508 -44.28 7.11 -39.98
N LEU A 509 -43.16 6.92 -40.67
CA LEU A 509 -42.10 7.93 -40.79
C LEU A 509 -42.59 9.19 -41.52
N GLN A 510 -43.42 9.03 -42.57
CA GLN A 510 -44.02 10.16 -43.29
C GLN A 510 -45.00 10.95 -42.42
N ARG A 511 -45.86 10.26 -41.66
CA ARG A 511 -46.83 10.91 -40.77
C ARG A 511 -46.19 11.55 -39.54
N ALA A 512 -45.11 10.99 -39.03
CA ALA A 512 -44.40 11.52 -37.86
C ALA A 512 -43.76 12.90 -38.12
N GLY A 513 -43.54 13.28 -39.38
CA GLY A 513 -43.03 14.59 -39.76
C GLY A 513 -41.57 14.78 -39.33
N LYS A 514 -41.31 15.75 -38.44
CA LYS A 514 -39.95 16.01 -37.94
C LYS A 514 -39.63 15.06 -36.79
N MET A 515 -38.50 14.36 -36.90
CA MET A 515 -38.06 13.38 -35.92
C MET A 515 -36.61 13.64 -35.53
N GLU A 516 -36.30 13.40 -34.26
CA GLU A 516 -34.92 13.37 -33.80
C GLU A 516 -34.29 12.04 -34.19
N ALA A 517 -33.05 12.09 -34.70
CA ALA A 517 -32.30 10.92 -35.08
C ALA A 517 -30.82 11.10 -34.75
N VAL A 518 -30.15 10.00 -34.43
CA VAL A 518 -28.71 9.95 -34.20
C VAL A 518 -28.05 9.49 -35.50
N VAL A 519 -27.08 10.28 -36.00
CA VAL A 519 -26.25 9.87 -37.12
C VAL A 519 -25.27 8.81 -36.63
N GLU A 520 -25.45 7.56 -37.07
CA GLU A 520 -24.56 6.47 -36.70
C GLU A 520 -23.33 6.38 -37.59
N PHE A 521 -23.55 6.58 -38.89
CA PHE A 521 -22.52 6.41 -39.90
C PHE A 521 -22.75 7.34 -41.09
N VAL A 522 -21.68 7.97 -41.56
CA VAL A 522 -21.68 8.84 -42.74
C VAL A 522 -21.04 8.05 -43.88
N ALA A 523 -21.86 7.53 -44.80
CA ALA A 523 -21.35 6.78 -45.95
C ALA A 523 -20.85 7.71 -47.07
N SER A 524 -21.52 8.86 -47.23
CA SER A 524 -21.10 9.95 -48.10
C SER A 524 -21.77 11.25 -47.66
N GLY A 525 -21.36 12.40 -48.23
CA GLY A 525 -22.00 13.69 -47.94
C GLY A 525 -23.52 13.72 -48.17
N SER A 526 -24.05 12.80 -48.99
CA SER A 526 -25.47 12.68 -49.29
C SER A 526 -26.15 11.42 -48.72
N ARG A 527 -25.42 10.56 -48.00
CA ARG A 527 -25.94 9.25 -47.53
C ARG A 527 -25.56 8.99 -46.08
N LEU A 528 -26.57 8.97 -45.22
CA LEU A 528 -26.42 8.86 -43.77
C LEU A 528 -27.19 7.64 -43.26
N ARG A 529 -26.58 6.90 -42.34
CA ARG A 529 -27.28 5.89 -41.52
C ARG A 529 -27.75 6.57 -40.24
N LEU A 530 -29.06 6.54 -40.02
CA LEU A 530 -29.74 7.23 -38.94
C LEU A 530 -30.41 6.20 -38.02
N TYR A 531 -30.16 6.31 -36.72
CA TYR A 531 -30.96 5.66 -35.70
C TYR A 531 -32.07 6.60 -35.26
N VAL A 532 -33.31 6.15 -35.31
CA VAL A 532 -34.50 6.91 -34.94
C VAL A 532 -35.04 6.33 -33.62
N PRO A 533 -34.75 6.95 -32.46
CA PRO A 533 -35.08 6.38 -31.16
C PRO A 533 -36.58 6.15 -30.96
N ARG A 534 -37.41 7.06 -31.48
CA ARG A 534 -38.87 7.00 -31.34
C ARG A 534 -39.47 5.71 -31.91
N GLU A 535 -38.93 5.23 -33.03
CA GLU A 535 -39.45 4.07 -33.76
C GLU A 535 -38.54 2.84 -33.60
N ASN A 536 -37.47 2.95 -32.79
CA ASN A 536 -36.43 1.94 -32.61
C ASN A 536 -35.96 1.32 -33.95
N CYS A 537 -35.70 2.15 -34.95
CA CYS A 537 -35.32 1.69 -36.28
C CYS A 537 -34.06 2.38 -36.81
N LEU A 538 -33.35 1.66 -37.69
CA LEU A 538 -32.22 2.16 -38.46
C LEU A 538 -32.66 2.37 -39.90
N ALA A 539 -32.45 3.57 -40.41
CA ALA A 539 -32.76 3.94 -41.78
C ALA A 539 -31.52 4.49 -42.47
N THR A 540 -31.34 4.15 -43.75
CA THR A 540 -30.34 4.80 -44.61
C THR A 540 -31.05 5.88 -45.43
N SER A 541 -30.75 7.15 -45.15
CA SER A 541 -31.37 8.29 -45.82
C SER A 541 -30.44 8.87 -46.87
N CYS A 542 -30.99 9.22 -48.03
CA CYS A 542 -30.34 10.02 -49.06
C CYS A 542 -30.89 11.45 -49.03
N TRP A 543 -30.03 12.47 -49.14
CA TRP A 543 -30.39 13.89 -48.95
C TRP A 543 -31.46 14.42 -49.93
N ARG A 544 -31.73 13.73 -51.05
CA ARG A 544 -32.86 14.07 -51.94
C ARG A 544 -34.25 13.83 -51.33
N ALA A 545 -34.36 13.00 -50.29
CA ALA A 545 -35.64 12.55 -49.73
C ALA A 545 -35.97 13.12 -48.33
N SER A 546 -35.03 13.80 -47.66
CA SER A 546 -35.17 14.22 -46.25
C SER A 546 -34.46 15.55 -45.99
N ARG A 547 -35.11 16.51 -45.31
CA ARG A 547 -34.45 17.71 -44.77
C ARG A 547 -33.93 17.42 -43.37
N VAL A 548 -32.60 17.36 -43.20
CA VAL A 548 -31.94 17.14 -41.90
C VAL A 548 -31.55 18.48 -41.29
N ARG A 549 -31.96 18.73 -40.04
CA ARG A 549 -31.47 19.87 -39.23
C ARG A 549 -30.55 19.31 -38.14
N VAL A 550 -29.30 19.75 -38.12
CA VAL A 550 -28.36 19.38 -37.05
C VAL A 550 -28.78 20.11 -35.77
N LEU A 551 -29.00 19.35 -34.71
CA LEU A 551 -29.21 19.89 -33.37
C LEU A 551 -27.84 20.05 -32.69
N PRO A 552 -27.61 21.16 -31.97
CA PRO A 552 -26.32 21.45 -31.33
C PRO A 552 -25.93 20.47 -30.22
#